data_AF-T2KFX4-F1
#
_entry.id   AF-T2KFX4-F1
#
_cell.length_a   1.000
_cell.length_b   1.000
_cell.length_c   1.000
_cell.angle_alpha   90.00
_cell.angle_beta   90.00
_cell.angle_gamma   90.00
#
_symmetry.space_group_name_H-M   'P 1'
#
loop_
_entity.id
_entity.type
_entity.pdbx_description
1 polymer ?
#
loop_
_entity_poly.entity_id
_entity_poly.type
_entity_poly.pdbx_seq_one_letter_code
_entity_poly.pdbx_strand_id
1 'polypeptide(L)' 'VDIDWEFPTSTTDKNNLTALVQALRTAFSAAPNAHPEWLISGAFSQTTYYAQYYDLTALTPLLDFYNLMTYDFYGAW' A
#
# COMPACT_ATOMS: atom_id res chain seq x y z
N VAL A 1 -1.24 -9.59 4.96
CA VAL A 1 -1.67 -8.30 5.55
C VAL A 1 -2.11 -7.40 4.41
N ASP A 2 -3.19 -6.66 4.61
CA ASP A 2 -3.67 -5.67 3.65
C ASP A 2 -3.52 -4.30 4.30
N ILE A 3 -2.84 -3.36 3.62
CA ILE A 3 -2.64 -2.00 4.10
C ILE A 3 -3.70 -1.10 3.52
N ASP A 4 -4.56 -0.57 4.38
CA ASP A 4 -5.67 0.31 4.02
C ASP A 4 -5.47 1.68 4.67
N TRP A 5 -4.50 2.44 4.15
CA TRP A 5 -4.27 3.83 4.56
C TRP A 5 -5.01 4.75 3.59
N GLU A 6 -6.12 5.34 4.06
CA GLU A 6 -6.93 6.30 3.31
C GLU A 6 -6.72 7.75 3.79
N PHE A 7 -5.93 8.59 3.12
CA PHE A 7 -4.94 8.28 2.10
C PHE A 7 -3.61 8.94 2.52
N PRO A 8 -2.45 8.55 1.96
CA PRO A 8 -1.28 9.41 1.98
C PRO A 8 -1.62 10.77 1.35
N THR A 9 -1.33 11.86 2.05
CA THR A 9 -1.74 13.23 1.65
C THR A 9 -0.57 14.20 1.50
N SER A 10 0.66 13.70 1.65
CA SER A 10 1.87 14.50 1.56
C SER A 10 3.05 13.68 1.04
N THR A 11 4.12 14.34 0.61
CA THR A 11 5.40 13.68 0.29
C THR A 11 5.95 12.89 1.48
N THR A 12 5.73 13.37 2.70
CA THR A 12 6.12 12.66 3.92
C THR A 12 5.33 11.36 4.06
N ASP A 13 4.01 11.39 3.87
CA ASP A 13 3.17 10.19 3.94
C ASP A 13 3.53 9.18 2.84
N LYS A 14 3.78 9.66 1.61
CA LYS A 14 4.27 8.83 0.50
C LYS A 14 5.52 8.05 0.92
N ASN A 15 6.51 8.75 1.48
CA ASN A 15 7.76 8.13 1.91
C ASN A 15 7.55 7.17 3.09
N ASN A 16 6.68 7.53 4.03
CA ASN A 16 6.37 6.72 5.21
C ASN A 16 5.60 5.45 4.84
N LEU A 17 4.65 5.51 3.91
CA LEU A 17 3.95 4.34 3.38
C LEU A 17 4.96 3.37 2.75
N THR A 18 5.83 3.87 1.88
CA THR A 18 6.88 3.03 1.26
C THR A 18 7.80 2.41 2.32
N ALA A 19 8.22 3.18 3.32
CA ALA A 19 9.06 2.68 4.42
C ALA A 19 8.34 1.61 5.24
N LEU A 20 7.04 1.79 5.51
CA LEU A 20 6.20 0.81 6.21
C LEU A 20 6.12 -0.51 5.43
N VAL A 21 5.79 -0.45 4.13
CA VAL A 21 5.67 -1.66 3.28
C VAL A 21 7.03 -2.37 3.19
N GLN A 22 8.12 -1.62 3.05
CA GLN A 22 9.48 -2.16 3.05
C GLN A 22 9.82 -2.87 4.37
N ALA A 23 9.49 -2.25 5.51
CA ALA A 23 9.71 -2.84 6.82
C ALA A 23 8.90 -4.13 7.02
N LEU A 24 7.64 -4.14 6.57
CA LEU A 24 6.79 -5.33 6.60
C LEU A 24 7.36 -6.46 5.74
N ARG A 25 7.77 -6.15 4.49
CA ARG A 25 8.39 -7.16 3.61
C ARG A 25 9.67 -7.73 4.22
N THR A 26 10.52 -6.89 4.79
CA THR A 26 11.73 -7.34 5.50
C THR A 26 11.39 -8.23 6.69
N ALA A 27 10.42 -7.84 7.51
CA ALA A 27 10.01 -8.61 8.68
C ALA A 27 9.40 -9.96 8.31
N PHE A 28 8.57 -10.00 7.26
CA PHE A 28 7.94 -11.23 6.78
C PHE A 28 8.99 -12.20 6.24
N SER A 29 9.97 -11.70 5.47
CA SER A 29 11.07 -12.52 4.95
C SER A 29 12.04 -13.03 6.02
N ALA A 30 12.19 -12.29 7.14
CA ALA A 30 13.12 -12.63 8.21
C ALA A 30 12.49 -13.45 9.36
N ALA A 31 11.17 -13.69 9.33
CA ALA A 31 10.49 -14.38 10.41
C ALA A 31 10.99 -15.83 10.56
N PRO A 32 11.22 -16.34 11.79
CA PRO A 32 11.66 -17.73 12.01
C PRO A 32 10.69 -18.78 11.45
N ASN A 33 9.40 -18.43 11.39
CA ASN A 33 8.33 -19.21 10.79
C ASN A 33 7.79 -18.50 9.54
N ALA A 34 8.64 -17.81 8.78
CA ALA A 34 8.23 -17.15 7.54
C ALA A 34 7.50 -18.17 6.65
N HIS A 35 6.20 -17.95 6.45
CA HIS A 35 5.44 -18.76 5.52
C HIS A 35 5.59 -18.12 4.14
N PRO A 36 5.90 -18.90 3.10
CA PRO A 36 5.98 -18.40 1.73
C PRO A 36 4.66 -17.77 1.24
N GLU A 37 3.56 -17.96 1.96
CA GLU A 37 2.22 -17.47 1.66
C GLU A 37 1.84 -16.17 2.40
N TRP A 38 2.74 -15.56 3.17
CA TRP A 38 2.44 -14.28 3.81
C TRP A 38 2.47 -13.15 2.80
N LEU A 39 1.28 -12.87 2.26
CA LEU A 39 1.07 -11.82 1.27
C LEU A 39 1.01 -10.44 1.93
N ILE A 40 1.48 -9.43 1.21
CA ILE A 40 1.29 -8.01 1.51
C ILE A 40 0.52 -7.40 0.34
N SER A 41 -0.68 -6.93 0.60
CA SER A 41 -1.49 -6.16 -0.35
C SER A 41 -1.78 -4.77 0.22
N GLY A 42 -2.42 -3.92 -0.57
CA GLY A 42 -3.00 -2.69 -0.07
C GLY A 42 -4.21 -2.24 -0.87
N ALA A 43 -5.04 -1.42 -0.24
CA ALA A 43 -6.15 -0.73 -0.83
C ALA A 43 -5.72 0.67 -1.27
N PHE A 44 -5.99 1.02 -2.54
CA PHE A 44 -5.49 2.24 -3.16
C PHE A 44 -6.63 3.05 -3.76
N SER A 45 -6.51 4.37 -3.63
CA SER A 45 -7.41 5.30 -4.32
C SER A 45 -7.35 5.13 -5.84
N GLN A 46 -8.53 5.11 -6.43
CA GLN A 46 -8.86 5.22 -7.84
C GLN A 46 -8.69 6.63 -8.43
N THR A 47 -8.46 7.66 -7.60
CA THR A 47 -8.34 9.07 -8.06
C THR A 47 -6.89 9.50 -8.25
N THR A 48 -6.64 10.32 -9.28
CA THR A 48 -5.31 10.90 -9.53
C THR A 48 -4.88 11.87 -8.44
N TYR A 49 -5.82 12.47 -7.70
CA TYR A 49 -5.56 13.37 -6.58
C TYR A 49 -4.76 12.69 -5.47
N TYR A 50 -5.14 11.46 -5.07
CA TYR A 50 -4.38 10.71 -4.08
C TYR A 50 -3.24 9.89 -4.72
N ALA A 51 -3.40 9.47 -5.98
CA ALA A 51 -2.40 8.63 -6.65
C ALA A 51 -0.99 9.26 -6.71
N GLN A 52 -0.89 10.59 -6.70
CA GLN A 52 0.39 11.30 -6.69
C GLN A 52 1.23 11.02 -5.42
N TYR A 53 0.60 10.56 -4.34
CA TYR A 53 1.25 10.24 -3.06
C TYR A 53 1.55 8.74 -2.90
N TYR A 54 1.45 7.93 -3.96
CA TYR A 54 1.96 6.56 -3.97
C TYR A 54 3.25 6.47 -4.79
N ASP A 55 4.30 5.88 -4.21
CA ASP A 55 5.49 5.51 -4.97
C ASP A 55 5.32 4.13 -5.60
N LEU A 56 4.52 4.05 -6.68
CA LEU A 56 4.20 2.76 -7.29
C LEU A 56 5.45 2.00 -7.78
N THR A 57 6.50 2.71 -8.20
CA THR A 57 7.78 2.12 -8.59
C THR A 57 8.44 1.43 -7.40
N ALA A 58 8.49 2.09 -6.23
CA ALA A 58 9.08 1.49 -5.03
C ALA A 58 8.17 0.43 -4.38
N LEU A 59 6.85 0.56 -4.49
CA LEU A 59 5.87 -0.36 -3.87
C LEU A 59 5.70 -1.67 -4.65
N THR A 60 5.81 -1.65 -5.98
CA THR A 60 5.59 -2.83 -6.84
C THR A 60 6.44 -4.05 -6.47
N PRO A 61 7.74 -3.95 -6.16
CA PRO A 61 8.51 -5.11 -5.73
C PRO A 61 8.19 -5.57 -4.29
N LEU A 62 7.44 -4.78 -3.52
CA LEU A 62 7.16 -5.04 -2.11
C LEU A 62 5.77 -5.61 -1.85
N LEU A 63 4.80 -5.29 -2.71
CA LEU A 63 3.42 -5.77 -2.66
C LEU A 63 3.22 -6.97 -3.59
N ASP A 64 2.39 -7.92 -3.16
CA ASP A 64 1.99 -9.06 -3.99
C ASP A 64 0.91 -8.67 -5.00
N PHE A 65 -0.02 -7.80 -4.61
CA PHE A 65 -1.05 -7.24 -5.50
C PHE A 65 -1.65 -5.95 -4.91
N TYR A 66 -2.37 -5.22 -5.76
CA TYR A 66 -3.06 -3.98 -5.43
C TYR A 66 -4.57 -4.17 -5.51
N ASN A 67 -5.29 -3.70 -4.51
CA ASN A 67 -6.74 -3.59 -4.54
C ASN A 67 -7.10 -2.13 -4.85
N LEU A 68 -7.54 -1.83 -6.08
CA LEU A 68 -7.98 -0.48 -6.44
C LEU A 68 -9.43 -0.27 -5.98
N MET A 69 -9.67 0.75 -5.16
CA MET A 69 -11.00 1.06 -4.60
C MET A 69 -11.88 1.75 -5.62
N THR A 70 -12.35 1.00 -6.62
CA THR A 70 -13.16 1.49 -7.75
C THR A 70 -14.64 1.69 -7.39
N TYR A 71 -14.88 2.35 -6.27
CA TYR A 71 -16.18 2.71 -5.73
C TYR A 71 -16.14 4.13 -5.15
N ASP A 72 -17.21 4.57 -4.49
CA ASP A 72 -17.34 5.92 -3.89
C ASP A 72 -17.07 7.08 -4.85
N PHE A 73 -17.35 6.89 -6.13
CA PHE A 73 -17.25 7.95 -7.14
C PHE A 73 -18.30 9.05 -6.94
N TYR A 74 -19.46 8.69 -6.41
CA TYR A 74 -20.58 9.59 -6.13
C TYR A 74 -21.28 9.17 -4.84
N GLY A 75 -21.85 10.14 -4.14
CA GLY A 75 -22.72 9.91 -3.00
C GLY A 75 -23.42 11.20 -2.59
N ALA A 76 -24.04 11.21 -1.41
CA ALA A 76 -24.84 12.34 -0.94
C ALA A 76 -24.00 13.51 -0.35
N TRP A 77 -22.68 13.40 -0.39
CA TRP A 77 -21.72 14.40 0.09
C TRP A 77 -21.43 15.50 -0.94
#